data_AF-A0AAW1JYA6-F1
#
_entry.id   AF-A0AAW1JYA6-F1
#
_cell.length_a   1.000
_cell.length_b   1.000
_cell.length_c   1.000
_cell.angle_alpha   90.00
_cell.angle_beta   90.00
_cell.angle_gamma   90.00
#
_symmetry.space_group_name_H-M   'P 1'
#
loop_
_entity.id
_entity.type
_entity.pdbx_description
1 polymer ?
#
loop_
_entity_poly.entity_id
_entity_poly.type
_entity_poly.pdbx_seq_one_letter_code
_entity_poly.pdbx_strand_id
1 'polypeptide(L)'
;MKDSIVKAIKKDSIQKLLEVANSELTISPKVNSFHLELNGPQRQRVRSAAQLFSRTFAKALEYCGTNKIMPGTNLQDTSTFILMINDWCDVQNLRLKLFGISLENQERILDNIPATMERMIVEKHKSMIAFQKGIIFSNRSVKELYEYSHKEYGVDYLLTTRLNQRMGGNSDHPHPLDVRY
;
A
#
# COMPACT_ATOMS: atom_id res chain seq x y z
N MET A 1 30.37 -10.05 -12.20
CA MET A 1 29.21 -9.35 -11.62
C MET A 1 27.98 -9.91 -12.33
N LYS A 2 27.17 -10.73 -11.66
CA LYS A 2 25.93 -11.24 -12.29
C LYS A 2 24.98 -10.05 -12.40
N ASP A 3 24.55 -9.74 -13.62
CA ASP A 3 23.42 -8.84 -13.86
C ASP A 3 22.25 -9.32 -13.01
N SER A 4 21.99 -8.64 -11.89
CA SER A 4 20.76 -8.86 -11.14
C SER A 4 19.66 -8.34 -12.05
N ILE A 5 18.89 -9.27 -12.63
CA ILE A 5 17.72 -8.97 -13.45
C ILE A 5 16.88 -7.96 -12.67
N VAL A 6 16.83 -6.71 -13.17
CA VAL A 6 15.98 -5.67 -12.60
C VAL A 6 14.55 -6.09 -12.90
N LYS A 7 13.87 -6.63 -11.89
CA LYS A 7 12.49 -7.08 -11.96
C LYS A 7 11.58 -5.86 -11.99
N ALA A 8 11.11 -5.49 -13.17
CA ALA A 8 10.19 -4.38 -13.34
C ALA A 8 8.75 -4.80 -12.97
N ILE A 9 8.10 -3.99 -12.12
CA ILE A 9 6.67 -4.09 -11.84
C ILE A 9 5.97 -3.02 -12.69
N LYS A 10 5.14 -3.46 -13.64
CA LYS A 10 4.45 -2.59 -14.59
C LYS A 10 2.96 -2.90 -14.61
N LYS A 11 2.18 -1.96 -15.15
CA LYS A 11 0.72 -2.12 -15.29
C LYS A 11 0.33 -3.29 -16.19
N ASP A 12 1.21 -3.76 -17.07
CA ASP A 12 0.93 -4.84 -18.05
C ASP A 12 0.45 -6.13 -17.38
N SER A 13 1.02 -6.47 -16.21
CA SER A 13 0.59 -7.62 -15.39
C SER A 13 -0.86 -7.49 -14.94
N ILE A 14 -1.28 -6.26 -14.60
CA ILE A 14 -2.64 -5.98 -14.13
C ILE A 14 -3.60 -5.95 -15.31
N GLN A 15 -3.21 -5.31 -16.42
CA GLN A 15 -4.02 -5.22 -17.63
C GLN A 15 -4.35 -6.61 -18.20
N LYS A 16 -3.36 -7.49 -18.31
CA LYS A 16 -3.60 -8.87 -18.76
C LYS A 16 -4.49 -9.67 -17.81
N LEU A 17 -4.42 -9.41 -16.49
CA LEU A 17 -5.31 -10.07 -15.54
C LEU A 17 -6.78 -9.64 -15.76
N LEU A 18 -7.00 -8.36 -16.09
CA LEU A 18 -8.34 -7.86 -16.42
C LEU A 18 -8.90 -8.47 -17.71
N GLU A 19 -8.04 -8.74 -18.70
CA GLU A 19 -8.45 -9.43 -19.94
C GLU A 19 -8.91 -10.86 -19.66
N VAL A 20 -8.19 -11.60 -18.81
CA VAL A 20 -8.53 -12.98 -18.41
C VAL A 20 -9.76 -13.03 -17.50
N ALA A 21 -10.00 -12.00 -16.71
CA ALA A 21 -11.08 -11.95 -15.73
C ALA A 21 -12.49 -11.75 -16.33
N ASN A 22 -12.64 -11.52 -17.63
CA ASN A 22 -13.91 -11.22 -18.31
C ASN A 22 -14.90 -12.42 -18.46
N SER A 23 -14.87 -13.41 -17.57
CA SER A 23 -15.84 -14.52 -17.52
C SER A 23 -16.83 -14.36 -16.35
N GLU A 24 -17.92 -15.15 -16.33
CA GLU A 24 -18.98 -15.12 -15.29
C GLU A 24 -18.46 -15.35 -13.86
N LEU A 25 -17.27 -15.95 -13.70
CA LEU A 25 -16.57 -16.13 -12.42
C LEU A 25 -15.25 -15.35 -12.43
N THR A 26 -15.35 -14.05 -12.18
CA THR A 26 -14.22 -13.11 -12.17
C THR A 26 -13.29 -13.39 -10.97
N ILE A 27 -12.01 -13.70 -11.23
CA ILE A 27 -10.99 -13.94 -10.17
C ILE A 27 -10.74 -12.67 -9.34
N SER A 28 -10.99 -11.48 -9.90
CA SER A 28 -10.95 -10.22 -9.16
C SER A 28 -12.12 -9.28 -9.52
N PRO A 29 -13.29 -9.43 -8.89
CA PRO A 29 -14.49 -8.66 -9.25
C PRO A 29 -14.43 -7.18 -8.85
N LYS A 30 -13.45 -6.79 -8.00
CA LYS A 30 -13.34 -5.43 -7.48
C LYS A 30 -12.42 -4.53 -8.31
N VAL A 31 -11.51 -5.11 -9.11
CA VAL A 31 -10.53 -4.37 -9.91
C VAL A 31 -10.97 -4.42 -11.37
N ASN A 32 -10.95 -3.27 -12.02
CA ASN A 32 -11.37 -3.09 -13.41
C ASN A 32 -10.54 -1.97 -14.07
N SER A 33 -10.81 -1.64 -15.34
CA SER A 33 -10.08 -0.63 -16.10
C SER A 33 -9.99 0.73 -15.40
N PHE A 34 -11.03 1.14 -14.64
CA PHE A 34 -11.01 2.39 -13.87
C PHE A 34 -9.89 2.45 -12.82
N HIS A 35 -9.33 1.32 -12.39
CA HIS A 35 -8.21 1.30 -11.45
C HIS A 35 -6.87 1.62 -12.13
N LEU A 36 -6.78 1.45 -13.45
CA LEU A 36 -5.59 1.73 -14.26
C LEU A 36 -5.67 3.09 -14.96
N GLU A 37 -6.87 3.53 -15.32
CA GLU A 37 -7.13 4.72 -16.15
C GLU A 37 -7.72 5.88 -15.32
N LEU A 38 -7.03 6.26 -14.25
CA LEU A 38 -7.50 7.31 -13.34
C LEU A 38 -7.30 8.72 -13.93
N ASN A 39 -8.40 9.46 -14.06
CA ASN A 39 -8.40 10.83 -14.59
C ASN A 39 -8.88 11.89 -13.58
N GLY A 40 -8.21 13.04 -13.58
CA GLY A 40 -8.58 14.21 -12.78
C GLY A 40 -8.79 13.89 -11.28
N PRO A 41 -9.95 14.27 -10.69
CA PRO A 41 -10.27 14.04 -9.28
C PRO A 41 -10.22 12.56 -8.85
N GLN A 42 -10.36 11.61 -9.77
CA GLN A 42 -10.34 10.18 -9.45
C GLN A 42 -9.01 9.74 -8.85
N ARG A 43 -7.91 10.43 -9.18
CA ARG A 43 -6.56 10.16 -8.64
C ARG A 43 -6.46 10.37 -7.12
N GLN A 44 -7.37 11.14 -6.54
CA GLN A 44 -7.43 11.40 -5.10
C GLN A 44 -8.25 10.33 -4.34
N ARG A 45 -8.91 9.41 -5.06
CA ARG A 45 -9.75 8.37 -4.43
C ARG A 45 -8.89 7.26 -3.85
N VAL A 46 -8.59 7.35 -2.56
CA VAL A 46 -7.86 6.33 -1.79
C VAL A 46 -8.48 4.94 -1.92
N ARG A 47 -9.80 4.85 -2.06
CA ARG A 47 -10.52 3.57 -2.22
C ARG A 47 -10.03 2.77 -3.44
N SER A 48 -9.81 3.41 -4.59
CA SER A 48 -9.35 2.73 -5.79
C SER A 48 -7.94 2.16 -5.60
N ALA A 49 -7.04 2.93 -4.99
CA ALA A 49 -5.71 2.44 -4.64
C ALA A 49 -5.77 1.26 -3.65
N ALA A 50 -6.61 1.36 -2.61
CA ALA A 50 -6.77 0.28 -1.63
C ALA A 50 -7.31 -1.03 -2.24
N GLN A 51 -8.22 -0.94 -3.23
CA GLN A 51 -8.71 -2.12 -3.94
C GLN A 51 -7.63 -2.74 -4.83
N LEU A 52 -6.85 -1.91 -5.53
CA LEU A 52 -5.75 -2.36 -6.37
C LEU A 52 -4.65 -3.03 -5.54
N PHE A 53 -4.31 -2.45 -4.39
CA PHE A 53 -3.29 -2.99 -3.49
C PHE A 53 -3.84 -4.00 -2.48
N SER A 54 -4.95 -4.69 -2.79
CA SER A 54 -5.59 -5.61 -1.85
C SER A 54 -4.98 -7.02 -1.86
N ARG A 55 -5.02 -7.68 -0.71
CA ARG A 55 -4.66 -9.11 -0.58
C ARG A 55 -5.40 -9.99 -1.58
N THR A 56 -6.69 -9.78 -1.78
CA THR A 56 -7.50 -10.55 -2.75
C THR A 56 -6.97 -10.40 -4.17
N PHE A 57 -6.58 -9.18 -4.56
CA PHE A 57 -6.04 -8.94 -5.89
C PHE A 57 -4.66 -9.57 -6.07
N ALA A 58 -3.79 -9.48 -5.06
CA ALA A 58 -2.50 -10.15 -5.11
C ALA A 58 -2.62 -11.67 -5.21
N LYS A 59 -3.56 -12.29 -4.50
CA LYS A 59 -3.82 -13.73 -4.59
C LYS A 59 -4.34 -14.16 -5.97
N ALA A 60 -5.11 -13.31 -6.64
CA ALA A 60 -5.49 -13.54 -8.03
C ALA A 60 -4.27 -13.58 -8.97
N LEU A 61 -3.34 -12.61 -8.83
CA LEU A 61 -2.10 -12.58 -9.62
C LEU A 61 -1.21 -13.81 -9.36
N GLU A 62 -1.06 -14.19 -8.09
CA GLU A 62 -0.31 -15.39 -7.70
C GLU A 62 -0.93 -16.65 -8.32
N TYR A 63 -2.25 -16.82 -8.18
CA TYR A 63 -2.97 -17.95 -8.76
C TYR A 63 -2.77 -18.05 -10.28
N CYS A 64 -2.89 -16.94 -11.02
CA CYS A 64 -2.67 -16.91 -12.46
C CYS A 64 -1.21 -17.23 -12.84
N GLY A 65 -0.24 -16.81 -12.01
CA GLY A 65 1.17 -17.14 -12.17
C GLY A 65 1.46 -18.63 -11.95
N THR A 66 1.01 -19.19 -10.83
CA THR A 66 1.21 -20.61 -10.47
C THR A 66 0.59 -21.55 -11.49
N ASN A 67 -0.62 -21.25 -11.96
CA ASN A 67 -1.34 -22.07 -12.94
C ASN A 67 -0.95 -21.77 -14.39
N LYS A 68 0.06 -20.91 -14.62
CA LYS A 68 0.54 -20.51 -15.96
C LYS A 68 -0.57 -20.01 -16.90
N ILE A 69 -1.60 -19.38 -16.33
CA ILE A 69 -2.72 -18.81 -17.10
C ILE A 69 -2.22 -17.63 -17.96
N MET A 70 -1.18 -16.94 -17.49
CA MET A 70 -0.61 -15.74 -18.12
C MET A 70 0.94 -15.81 -18.17
N PRO A 71 1.52 -16.68 -19.01
CA PRO A 71 2.97 -16.86 -19.07
C PRO A 71 3.71 -15.58 -19.53
N GLY A 72 4.95 -15.41 -19.10
CA GLY A 72 5.81 -14.28 -19.51
C GLY A 72 5.50 -12.94 -18.83
N THR A 73 4.74 -12.94 -17.74
CA THR A 73 4.48 -11.73 -16.93
C THR A 73 5.06 -11.88 -15.53
N ASN A 74 5.44 -10.76 -14.92
CA ASN A 74 6.07 -10.78 -13.60
C ASN A 74 5.04 -10.85 -12.45
N LEU A 75 4.11 -11.80 -12.53
CA LEU A 75 2.94 -11.86 -11.63
C LEU A 75 3.31 -12.18 -10.20
N GLN A 76 4.29 -13.05 -9.98
CA GLN A 76 4.68 -13.44 -8.63
C GLN A 76 5.32 -12.27 -7.88
N ASP A 77 6.22 -11.53 -8.54
CA ASP A 77 6.82 -10.35 -7.92
C ASP A 77 5.79 -9.24 -7.74
N THR A 78 4.90 -9.03 -8.71
CA THR A 78 3.80 -8.05 -8.61
C THR A 78 2.87 -8.40 -7.43
N SER A 79 2.49 -9.67 -7.30
CA SER A 79 1.68 -10.17 -6.18
C SER A 79 2.38 -9.95 -4.85
N THR A 80 3.66 -10.31 -4.75
CA THR A 80 4.46 -10.15 -3.53
C THR A 80 4.57 -8.69 -3.12
N PHE A 81 4.83 -7.80 -4.07
CA PHE A 81 4.87 -6.36 -3.83
C PHE A 81 3.51 -5.84 -3.34
N ILE A 82 2.41 -6.23 -4.00
CA ILE A 82 1.07 -5.80 -3.60
C ILE A 82 0.72 -6.29 -2.19
N LEU A 83 1.04 -7.55 -1.84
CA LEU A 83 0.82 -8.06 -0.49
C LEU A 83 1.63 -7.29 0.56
N MET A 84 2.88 -6.95 0.26
CA MET A 84 3.70 -6.14 1.16
C MET A 84 3.08 -4.77 1.40
N ILE A 85 2.57 -4.10 0.34
CA ILE A 85 1.86 -2.81 0.48
C ILE A 85 0.55 -2.99 1.26
N ASN A 86 -0.24 -4.03 0.99
CA ASN A 86 -1.48 -4.33 1.72
C ASN A 86 -1.21 -4.41 3.23
N ASP A 87 -0.27 -5.28 3.61
CA ASP A 87 0.00 -5.59 5.01
C ASP A 87 0.57 -4.37 5.74
N TRP A 88 1.41 -3.58 5.07
CA TRP A 88 1.90 -2.31 5.59
C TRP A 88 0.75 -1.29 5.79
N CYS A 89 -0.14 -1.13 4.81
CA CYS A 89 -1.29 -0.24 4.93
C CYS A 89 -2.23 -0.67 6.07
N ASP A 90 -2.43 -1.98 6.25
CA ASP A 90 -3.25 -2.53 7.34
C ASP A 90 -2.65 -2.15 8.70
N VAL A 91 -1.33 -2.29 8.90
CA VAL A 91 -0.64 -1.87 10.12
C VAL A 91 -0.72 -0.35 10.35
N GLN A 92 -0.62 0.44 9.29
CA GLN A 92 -0.71 1.91 9.36
C GLN A 92 -2.15 2.43 9.50
N ASN A 93 -3.18 1.56 9.44
CA ASN A 93 -4.59 1.90 9.60
C ASN A 93 -5.35 0.93 10.52
N LEU A 94 -4.70 0.51 11.61
CA LEU A 94 -5.32 -0.36 12.60
C LEU A 94 -6.43 0.36 13.39
N ARG A 95 -7.66 -0.18 13.29
CA ARG A 95 -8.83 0.25 14.09
C ARG A 95 -9.08 -0.66 15.29
N LEU A 96 -9.02 -1.97 15.06
CA LEU A 96 -9.39 -3.00 16.04
C LEU A 96 -8.17 -3.82 16.51
N LYS A 97 -7.19 -4.02 15.62
CA LYS A 97 -5.97 -4.76 15.91
C LYS A 97 -4.89 -3.77 16.33
N LEU A 98 -4.82 -3.41 17.59
CA LEU A 98 -4.03 -2.28 18.07
C LEU A 98 -2.51 -2.51 17.85
N PHE A 99 -1.73 -1.46 17.56
CA PHE A 99 -0.28 -1.58 17.40
C PHE A 99 0.35 -1.81 18.78
N GLY A 100 1.11 -2.89 18.97
CA GLY A 100 1.59 -3.36 20.27
C GLY A 100 1.07 -4.76 20.65
N ILE A 101 -0.14 -5.13 20.20
CA ILE A 101 -0.77 -6.42 20.56
C ILE A 101 -0.10 -7.62 19.88
N SER A 102 0.35 -7.44 18.65
CA SER A 102 1.10 -8.46 17.90
C SER A 102 2.39 -7.84 17.40
N LEU A 103 3.12 -7.22 18.33
CA LEU A 103 4.24 -6.32 18.06
C LEU A 103 5.27 -6.96 17.12
N GLU A 104 5.72 -8.18 17.40
CA GLU A 104 6.71 -8.88 16.58
C GLU A 104 6.28 -8.95 15.10
N ASN A 105 5.03 -9.34 14.82
CA ASN A 105 4.54 -9.42 13.45
C ASN A 105 4.35 -8.02 12.83
N GLN A 106 3.88 -7.04 13.62
CA GLN A 106 3.68 -5.67 13.16
C GLN A 106 5.02 -4.99 12.81
N GLU A 107 6.03 -5.13 13.67
CA GLU A 107 7.38 -4.63 13.44
C GLU A 107 8.03 -5.31 12.24
N ARG A 108 7.90 -6.63 12.11
CA ARG A 108 8.37 -7.36 10.92
C ARG A 108 7.76 -6.81 9.64
N ILE A 109 6.47 -6.46 9.63
CA ILE A 109 5.82 -5.82 8.49
C ILE A 109 6.41 -4.43 8.24
N LEU A 110 6.59 -3.62 9.30
CA LEU A 110 7.17 -2.27 9.20
C LEU A 110 8.65 -2.26 8.78
N ASP A 111 9.40 -3.33 9.04
CA ASP A 111 10.82 -3.45 8.70
C ASP A 111 11.06 -3.98 7.27
N ASN A 112 10.08 -4.65 6.67
CA ASN A 112 10.20 -5.18 5.31
C ASN A 112 10.09 -4.09 4.22
N ILE A 113 9.22 -3.09 4.42
CA ILE A 113 8.95 -2.09 3.39
C ILE A 113 10.06 -1.03 3.21
N PRO A 114 10.79 -0.54 4.24
CA PRO A 114 11.88 0.43 4.07
C PRO A 114 12.97 -0.09 3.16
N ALA A 115 13.39 -1.34 3.35
CA ALA A 115 14.39 -1.99 2.51
C ALA A 115 13.97 -2.06 1.04
N THR A 116 12.67 -2.24 0.78
CA THR A 116 12.14 -2.19 -0.59
C THR A 116 12.09 -0.76 -1.13
N MET A 117 11.68 0.21 -0.32
CA MET A 117 11.65 1.62 -0.71
C MET A 117 13.05 2.19 -0.99
N GLU A 118 14.08 1.72 -0.29
CA GLU A 118 15.48 2.10 -0.50
C GLU A 118 16.06 1.59 -1.81
N ARG A 119 15.72 0.35 -2.18
CA ARG A 119 16.24 -0.29 -3.40
C ARG A 119 15.39 -0.01 -4.65
N MET A 120 14.13 0.36 -4.48
CA MET A 120 13.23 0.61 -5.59
C MET A 120 13.61 1.88 -6.35
N ILE A 121 13.74 1.75 -7.67
CA ILE A 121 13.83 2.86 -8.60
C ILE A 121 12.44 3.13 -9.15
N VAL A 122 11.89 4.31 -8.88
CA VAL A 122 10.61 4.75 -9.44
C VAL A 122 10.84 5.27 -10.85
N GLU A 123 9.97 4.88 -11.77
CA GLU A 123 10.10 5.15 -13.21
C GLU A 123 10.55 6.59 -13.51
N LYS A 124 11.63 6.74 -14.29
CA LYS A 124 12.29 8.02 -14.67
C LYS A 124 13.05 8.75 -13.56
N HIS A 125 13.01 8.29 -12.32
CA HIS A 125 13.79 8.87 -11.23
C HIS A 125 15.10 8.10 -11.03
N LYS A 126 16.20 8.82 -10.80
CA LYS A 126 17.53 8.23 -10.54
C LYS A 126 17.86 8.12 -9.05
N SER A 127 17.00 8.66 -8.20
CA SER A 127 17.17 8.72 -6.76
C SER A 127 15.82 8.60 -6.06
N MET A 128 15.88 8.31 -4.77
CA MET A 128 14.71 8.17 -3.91
C MET A 128 13.88 9.46 -3.89
N ILE A 129 12.57 9.33 -4.16
CA ILE A 129 11.64 10.46 -4.18
C ILE A 129 10.92 10.64 -2.84
N ALA A 130 10.20 11.76 -2.70
CA ALA A 130 9.62 12.19 -1.42
C ALA A 130 8.73 11.13 -0.75
N PHE A 131 7.89 10.41 -1.50
CA PHE A 131 7.01 9.40 -0.89
C PHE A 131 7.79 8.22 -0.30
N GLN A 132 8.89 7.79 -0.94
CA GLN A 132 9.74 6.70 -0.44
C GLN A 132 10.34 7.10 0.91
N LYS A 133 10.88 8.32 1.00
CA LYS A 133 11.38 8.89 2.26
C LYS A 133 10.28 8.99 3.31
N GLY A 134 9.09 9.45 2.91
CA GLY A 134 7.92 9.54 3.78
C GLY A 134 7.52 8.20 4.39
N ILE A 135 7.54 7.11 3.61
CA ILE A 135 7.25 5.76 4.11
C ILE A 135 8.31 5.31 5.12
N ILE A 136 9.60 5.52 4.82
CA ILE A 136 10.70 5.16 5.73
C ILE A 136 10.57 5.92 7.05
N PHE A 137 10.36 7.24 7.00
CA PHE A 137 10.19 8.06 8.20
C PHE A 137 8.94 7.69 8.99
N SER A 138 7.81 7.46 8.32
CA SER A 138 6.56 7.07 8.98
C SER A 138 6.69 5.76 9.75
N ASN A 139 7.34 4.74 9.17
CA ASN A 139 7.55 3.48 9.86
C ASN A 139 8.41 3.62 11.10
N ARG A 140 9.53 4.34 10.97
CA ARG A 140 10.42 4.61 12.10
C ARG A 140 9.70 5.38 13.20
N SER A 141 8.95 6.42 12.83
CA SER A 141 8.20 7.26 13.77
C SER A 141 7.14 6.48 14.54
N VAL A 142 6.42 5.54 13.91
CA VAL A 142 5.42 4.71 14.63
C VAL A 142 6.09 3.80 15.66
N LYS A 143 7.21 3.16 15.31
CA LYS A 143 7.96 2.29 16.23
C LYS A 143 8.50 3.08 17.41
N GLU A 144 9.18 4.19 17.14
CA GLU A 144 9.78 5.03 18.18
C GLU A 144 8.71 5.68 19.07
N LEU A 145 7.56 6.09 18.51
CA LEU A 145 6.44 6.61 19.29
C LEU A 145 5.86 5.55 20.23
N TYR A 146 5.69 4.31 19.76
CA TYR A 146 5.21 3.22 20.61
C TYR A 146 6.21 2.91 21.72
N GLU A 147 7.48 2.75 21.38
CA GLU A 147 8.55 2.45 22.35
C GLU A 147 8.62 3.51 23.44
N TYR A 148 8.62 4.80 23.05
CA TYR A 148 8.61 5.92 23.99
C TYR A 148 7.35 5.91 24.87
N SER A 149 6.17 5.78 24.26
CA SER A 149 4.90 5.82 24.99
C SER A 149 4.75 4.65 25.97
N HIS A 150 5.23 3.47 25.57
CA HIS A 150 5.22 2.28 26.40
C HIS A 150 6.15 2.44 27.61
N LYS A 151 7.38 2.91 27.39
CA LYS A 151 8.39 3.07 28.46
C LYS A 151 8.04 4.20 29.44
N GLU A 152 7.64 5.36 28.94
CA GLU A 152 7.43 6.54 29.79
C GLU A 152 6.05 6.57 30.45
N TYR A 153 5.02 6.02 29.79
CA TYR A 153 3.63 6.17 30.23
C TYR A 153 2.89 4.83 30.41
N GLY A 154 3.56 3.70 30.20
CA GLY A 154 2.92 2.37 30.32
C GLY A 154 1.82 2.12 29.29
N VAL A 155 1.91 2.75 28.11
CA VAL A 155 0.92 2.56 27.04
C VAL A 155 1.06 1.16 26.44
N ASP A 156 0.00 0.36 26.50
CA ASP A 156 -0.01 -1.01 25.96
C ASP A 156 -0.09 -1.05 24.43
N TYR A 157 -0.68 -0.02 23.81
CA TYR A 157 -0.88 0.00 22.36
C TYR A 157 -1.12 1.39 21.76
N LEU A 158 -0.92 1.52 20.45
CA LEU A 158 -1.30 2.68 19.64
C LEU A 158 -2.45 2.38 18.67
N LEU A 159 -3.32 3.38 18.48
CA LEU A 159 -4.31 3.43 17.41
C LEU A 159 -3.69 4.15 16.20
N THR A 160 -3.08 3.42 15.26
CA THR A 160 -2.40 4.02 14.10
C THR A 160 -3.34 4.83 13.20
N THR A 161 -4.64 4.54 13.24
CA THR A 161 -5.66 5.36 12.56
C THR A 161 -5.77 6.80 13.07
N ARG A 162 -5.35 7.07 14.30
CA ARG A 162 -5.29 8.43 14.87
C ARG A 162 -4.03 9.19 14.48
N LEU A 163 -3.06 8.52 13.86
CA LEU A 163 -1.84 9.15 13.34
C LEU A 163 -2.03 9.70 11.92
N ASN A 164 -3.18 9.43 11.28
CA ASN A 164 -3.50 9.87 9.92
C ASN A 164 -4.44 11.08 9.92
N GLN A 165 -4.24 12.03 9.00
CA GLN A 165 -4.99 13.30 8.89
C GLN A 165 -6.44 13.16 8.36
N ARG A 166 -7.14 12.05 8.61
CA ARG A 166 -8.48 11.80 8.05
C ARG A 166 -9.62 12.55 8.75
N MET A 167 -9.32 13.42 9.71
CA MET A 167 -10.28 14.17 10.51
C MET A 167 -10.45 15.59 9.93
N GLY A 168 -11.24 15.71 8.86
CA GLY A 168 -11.64 16.99 8.26
C GLY A 168 -13.16 17.06 8.06
N GLY A 169 -13.76 18.22 8.34
CA GLY A 169 -15.20 18.46 8.25
C GLY A 169 -15.68 18.92 6.86
N ASN A 170 -17.00 18.86 6.64
CA ASN A 170 -17.65 19.24 5.39
C ASN A 170 -17.76 20.77 5.29
N SER A 171 -16.74 21.41 4.74
CA SER A 171 -16.81 22.75 4.16
C SER A 171 -15.86 22.74 2.98
N ASP A 172 -16.39 22.47 1.79
CA ASP A 172 -15.57 22.16 0.63
C ASP A 172 -14.75 23.38 0.17
N HIS A 173 -15.32 24.59 0.32
CA HIS A 173 -14.67 25.86 -0.04
C HIS A 173 -15.15 27.04 0.84
N PRO A 174 -14.89 27.03 2.16
CA PRO A 174 -15.25 28.15 3.02
C PRO A 174 -14.42 29.39 2.65
N HIS A 175 -15.03 30.57 2.76
CA HIS A 175 -14.26 31.81 2.74
C HIS A 175 -13.30 31.82 3.94
N PRO A 176 -12.11 32.46 3.86
CA PRO A 176 -11.20 32.54 5.01
C PRO A 176 -11.84 33.12 6.29
N LEU A 177 -12.93 33.90 6.14
CA LEU A 177 -13.74 34.37 7.27
C LEU A 177 -14.60 33.26 7.87
N ASP A 178 -15.16 32.36 7.05
CA ASP A 178 -16.00 31.25 7.50
C ASP A 178 -15.21 30.16 8.25
N VAL A 179 -13.88 30.13 8.10
CA VAL A 179 -12.98 29.23 8.85
C VAL A 179 -12.60 29.81 10.22
N ARG A 180 -12.75 31.14 10.40
CA ARG A 180 -12.39 31.83 11.64
C ARG A 180 -13.51 31.87 12.69
N TYR A 181 -14.75 31.67 12.28
CA TYR A 181 -15.96 31.68 13.13
C TYR A 181 -16.55 30.27 13.23
#